data_AF-A0A2E5KYC9-F1
#
_entry.id   AF-A0A2E5KYC9-F1
#
_cell.length_a   1.000
_cell.length_b   1.000
_cell.length_c   1.000
_cell.angle_alpha   90.00
_cell.angle_beta   90.00
_cell.angle_gamma   90.00
#
_symmetry.space_group_name_H-M   'P 1'
#
loop_
_entity.id
_entity.type
_entity.pdbx_description
1 polymer ?
#
loop_
_entity_poly.entity_id
_entity_poly.type
_entity_poly.pdbx_seq_one_letter_code
_entity_poly.pdbx_strand_id
1 'polypeptide(L)' 'MSKLTSVDEMFAWRSPSSKAYRDLRGKASDDELIELMVKEPRLIRRPILTNGDEIVFGFKQGAYDDII' A
#
# COMPACT_ATOMS: atom_id res chain seq x y z
N MET A 1 -0.26 0.20 20.48
CA MET A 1 -0.01 -0.90 19.54
C MET A 1 -0.06 -0.27 18.16
N SER A 2 1.04 -0.30 17.42
CA SER A 2 1.07 0.22 16.04
C SER A 2 0.02 -0.52 15.22
N LYS A 3 -0.82 0.23 14.50
CA LYS A 3 -1.75 -0.35 13.54
C LYS A 3 -0.95 -0.73 12.29
N LEU A 4 -0.32 -1.91 12.34
CA LEU A 4 0.35 -2.49 11.18
C LEU A 4 -0.68 -2.72 10.08
N THR A 5 -0.56 -1.98 8.99
CA THR A 5 -1.34 -2.15 7.77
C THR A 5 -0.74 -3.29 6.93
N SER A 6 -1.61 -4.06 6.25
CA SER A 6 -1.17 -5.22 5.44
C SER A 6 -0.44 -4.81 4.17
N VAL A 7 0.45 -5.67 3.67
CA VAL A 7 1.14 -5.49 2.37
C VAL A 7 0.14 -5.39 1.22
N ASP A 8 -0.99 -6.11 1.27
CA ASP A 8 -2.07 -5.98 0.29
C ASP A 8 -2.68 -4.56 0.26
N GLU A 9 -2.77 -3.86 1.40
CA GLU A 9 -3.25 -2.47 1.46
C GLU A 9 -2.24 -1.47 0.86
N MET A 10 -0.94 -1.78 0.95
CA MET A 10 0.15 -1.02 0.34
C MET A 10 0.13 -1.12 -1.19
N PHE A 11 -0.45 -2.16 -1.78
CA PHE A 11 -0.47 -2.36 -3.22
C PHE A 11 -1.48 -1.42 -3.92
N ALA A 12 -1.08 -0.82 -5.03
CA ALA A 12 -1.83 0.20 -5.76
C ALA A 12 -2.94 -0.38 -6.66
N TRP A 13 -3.79 -1.28 -6.16
CA TRP A 13 -4.78 -2.06 -6.94
C TRP A 13 -5.64 -1.27 -7.95
N ARG A 14 -5.94 -0.01 -7.63
CA ARG A 14 -6.77 0.88 -8.46
C ARG A 14 -6.00 1.62 -9.56
N SER A 15 -4.66 1.55 -9.56
CA SER A 15 -3.80 2.16 -10.57
C SER A 15 -3.91 1.46 -11.94
N PRO A 16 -3.71 2.19 -13.06
CA PRO A 16 -3.51 1.58 -14.37
C PRO A 16 -2.32 0.61 -14.41
N SER A 17 -1.23 0.90 -13.70
CA SER A 17 -0.04 0.03 -13.61
C SER A 17 -0.34 -1.35 -13.02
N SER A 18 -1.38 -1.45 -12.18
CA SER A 18 -1.74 -2.69 -11.50
C SER A 18 -2.72 -3.57 -12.28
N LYS A 19 -3.17 -3.16 -13.49
CA LYS A 19 -4.23 -3.87 -14.23
C LYS A 19 -3.91 -5.35 -14.47
N ALA A 20 -2.65 -5.68 -14.73
CA ALA A 20 -2.19 -7.05 -15.00
C ALA A 20 -2.12 -7.95 -13.75
N TYR A 21 -2.27 -7.39 -12.54
CA TYR A 21 -2.04 -8.10 -11.28
C TYR A 21 -3.31 -8.22 -10.42
N ARG A 22 -4.43 -7.63 -10.82
CA ARG A 22 -5.63 -7.46 -9.96
C ARG A 22 -6.23 -8.78 -9.47
N ASP A 23 -6.00 -9.87 -10.17
CA ASP A 23 -6.44 -11.21 -9.83
C ASP A 23 -5.69 -11.82 -8.63
N LEU A 24 -4.51 -11.27 -8.30
CA LEU A 24 -3.68 -11.65 -7.15
C LEU A 24 -4.18 -11.08 -5.82
N ARG A 25 -5.10 -10.10 -5.85
CA ARG A 25 -5.59 -9.42 -4.65
C ARG A 25 -6.23 -10.41 -3.67
N GLY A 26 -5.73 -10.44 -2.44
CA GLY A 26 -6.17 -11.39 -1.41
C GLY A 26 -5.81 -12.86 -1.67
N LYS A 27 -4.94 -13.14 -2.64
CA LYS A 27 -4.46 -14.49 -2.98
C LYS A 27 -2.94 -14.62 -2.92
N ALA A 28 -2.22 -13.59 -3.37
CA ALA A 28 -0.77 -13.55 -3.28
C ALA A 28 -0.33 -13.38 -1.83
N SER A 29 0.83 -13.96 -1.52
CA SER A 29 1.52 -13.76 -0.26
C SER A 29 2.17 -12.36 -0.17
N ASP A 30 2.49 -11.94 1.05
CA ASP A 30 3.17 -10.68 1.29
C ASP A 30 4.53 -10.61 0.56
N ASP A 31 5.30 -11.69 0.56
CA ASP A 31 6.60 -11.76 -0.12
C ASP A 31 6.47 -11.58 -1.64
N GLU A 32 5.49 -12.26 -2.27
CA GLU A 32 5.21 -12.11 -3.69
C GLU A 32 4.84 -10.67 -4.06
N LEU A 33 3.99 -10.03 -3.24
CA LEU A 33 3.60 -8.64 -3.44
C LEU A 33 4.80 -7.68 -3.26
N ILE A 34 5.65 -7.92 -2.27
CA ILE A 34 6.88 -7.14 -2.04
C ILE A 34 7.83 -7.28 -3.25
N GLU A 35 8.07 -8.49 -3.75
CA GLU A 35 8.91 -8.69 -4.92
C GLU A 35 8.37 -7.96 -6.15
N LEU A 36 7.06 -7.99 -6.38
CA LEU A 36 6.43 -7.24 -7.46
C LEU A 36 6.63 -5.73 -7.30
N MET A 37 6.45 -5.21 -6.09
CA MET A 37 6.66 -3.78 -5.79
C MET A 37 8.12 -3.35 -5.91
N VAL A 38 9.08 -4.22 -5.61
CA VAL A 38 10.52 -3.97 -5.83
C VAL A 38 10.82 -3.90 -7.33
N LYS A 39 10.26 -4.82 -8.13
CA LYS A 39 10.45 -4.87 -9.59
C LYS A 39 9.75 -3.70 -10.30
N GLU A 40 8.57 -3.31 -9.83
CA GLU A 40 7.78 -2.22 -10.39
C GLU A 40 7.28 -1.28 -9.27
N PRO A 41 8.07 -0.25 -8.90
CA PRO A 41 7.74 0.66 -7.81
C PRO A 41 6.43 1.45 -7.99
N ARG A 42 5.88 1.51 -9.22
CA ARG A 42 4.55 2.10 -9.48
C ARG A 42 3.40 1.25 -8.95
N LEU A 43 3.66 0.04 -8.47
CA LEU A 43 2.69 -0.81 -7.77
C LEU A 43 2.53 -0.45 -6.30
N ILE A 44 3.36 0.44 -5.76
CA ILE A 44 3.24 0.94 -4.39
C ILE A 44 2.19 2.07 -4.37
N ARG A 45 1.21 1.98 -3.48
CA ARG A 45 0.14 2.96 -3.31
C ARG A 45 0.69 4.25 -2.69
N ARG A 46 0.31 5.39 -3.25
CA ARG A 46 0.82 6.72 -2.86
C ARG A 46 -0.34 7.71 -2.65
N PRO A 47 -0.15 8.77 -1.85
CA PRO A 47 0.99 9.05 -0.96
C PRO A 47 1.16 8.01 0.16
N ILE A 48 2.34 7.98 0.80
CA ILE A 48 2.60 7.21 2.02
C ILE A 48 2.89 8.22 3.12
N LEU A 49 2.10 8.18 4.19
CA LEU A 49 2.28 9.03 5.36
C LEU A 49 2.56 8.13 6.57
N THR A 50 3.56 8.49 7.37
CA THR A 50 3.90 7.76 8.59
C THR A 50 4.62 8.65 9.59
N ASN A 51 4.41 8.40 10.88
CA ASN A 51 5.14 8.97 12.01
C ASN A 51 6.02 7.93 12.74
N GLY A 52 6.17 6.72 12.18
CA GLY A 52 6.88 5.60 12.79
C GLY A 52 6.00 4.64 13.60
N ASP A 53 4.89 5.12 14.16
CA ASP A 53 3.93 4.30 14.90
C ASP A 53 2.75 3.85 14.02
N GLU A 54 2.37 4.67 13.05
CA GLU A 54 1.26 4.43 12.13
C GLU A 54 1.66 4.69 10.69
N ILE A 55 1.02 3.97 9.76
CA ILE A 55 1.23 4.14 8.31
C ILE A 55 -0.13 4.29 7.63
N VAL A 56 -0.25 5.33 6.81
CA VAL A 56 -1.42 5.62 5.98
C VAL A 56 -1.03 5.51 4.50
N PHE A 57 -1.71 4.63 3.78
CA PHE A 57 -1.55 4.46 2.33
C PHE A 57 -2.65 5.18 1.55
N GLY A 58 -2.24 6.04 0.62
CA GLY A 58 -3.13 6.89 -0.17
C GLY A 58 -3.65 8.09 0.62
N PHE A 59 -4.31 9.00 -0.10
CA PHE A 59 -4.96 10.14 0.55
C PHE A 59 -6.26 9.71 1.22
N LYS A 60 -6.38 9.96 2.52
CA LYS A 60 -7.61 9.83 3.30
C LYS A 60 -7.87 11.19 3.96
N GLN A 61 -9.01 11.82 3.64
CA GLN A 61 -9.36 13.11 4.23
C GLN A 61 -9.47 12.97 5.76
N GLY A 62 -8.87 13.91 6.50
CA GLY A 62 -8.79 13.87 7.97
C GLY A 62 -7.66 13.01 8.54
N ALA A 63 -7.12 12.05 7.79
CA ALA A 63 -6.03 11.19 8.29
C ALA A 63 -4.68 11.91 8.44
N TYR A 64 -4.56 13.10 7.86
CA TYR A 64 -3.38 13.96 7.97
C TYR A 64 -3.46 14.88 9.18
N ASP A 65 -4.66 15.11 9.74
CA ASP A 65 -4.91 16.09 10.80
C ASP A 65 -4.36 15.60 12.15
N ASP A 66 -4.25 14.27 12.34
CA ASP A 66 -3.78 13.63 13.58
C ASP A 66 -2.29 13.22 13.54
N ILE A 67 -1.65 13.29 12.37
CA ILE A 67 -0.25 12.84 12.17
C ILE A 67 0.74 14.01 12.16
N ILE A 68 0.27 15.26 12.03
CA ILE A 68 1.09 16.48 11.96
C ILE A 68 0.64 17.50 13.00
#